data_AF-A0A2Z4JDL9-F1
#
_entry.id   AF-A0A2Z4JDL9-F1
#
_cell.length_a   1.000
_cell.length_b   1.000
_cell.length_c   1.000
_cell.angle_alpha   90.00
_cell.angle_beta   90.00
_cell.angle_gamma   90.00
#
_symmetry.space_group_name_H-M   'P 1'
#
loop_
_entity.id
_entity.type
_entity.pdbx_description
1 polymer ?
#
loop_
_entity_poly.entity_id
_entity_poly.type
_entity_poly.pdbx_seq_one_letter_code
_entity_poly.pdbx_strand_id
1 'polypeptide(L)'
;MSHVDTAHETWVREAFRAAVGDLDAPPTAPLDAILREGRTRRRRRRTALLVACSLLLLVPAVVIAGTDLTLPGGAGPSAPDTPAPSGTVRVVAAGERVRPLPGAEVWLTKNEAKWSTRNGTRALEPGGGTAVSLRSEIVDGRLLLTGVYRGERPAARVETVTPSGTLTGTLLTLSGEPGWTVWYATGRPPSDPRERQAARVTVYAADGTVLARGGVSR
;
A
#
# COMPACT_ATOMS: atom_id res chain seq x y z
N MET A 1 18.61 29.25 17.87
CA MET A 1 19.74 28.37 18.20
C MET A 1 19.77 27.28 17.13
N SER A 2 20.32 27.62 15.96
CA SER A 2 20.33 26.77 14.76
C SER A 2 21.79 26.50 14.41
N HIS A 3 22.37 25.50 15.07
CA HIS A 3 23.69 24.97 14.73
C HIS A 3 23.46 23.69 13.92
N VAL A 4 22.89 23.84 12.73
CA VAL A 4 22.96 22.77 11.72
C VAL A 4 24.35 22.87 11.13
N ASP A 5 25.09 21.80 11.33
CA ASP A 5 26.50 21.62 11.11
C ASP A 5 26.91 22.01 9.68
N THR A 6 27.44 23.22 9.53
CA THR A 6 27.84 23.82 8.24
C THR A 6 28.92 22.97 7.57
N ALA A 7 29.69 22.21 8.36
CA ALA A 7 30.71 21.28 7.89
C ALA A 7 30.12 20.09 7.12
N HIS A 8 28.93 19.61 7.51
CA HIS A 8 28.28 18.49 6.82
C HIS A 8 27.74 18.91 5.45
N GLU A 9 27.15 20.12 5.36
CA GLU A 9 26.66 20.66 4.09
C GLU A 9 27.80 20.96 3.12
N THR A 10 28.93 21.49 3.61
CA THR A 10 30.12 21.70 2.79
C THR A 10 30.71 20.38 2.32
N TRP A 11 30.81 19.37 3.18
CA TRP A 11 31.32 18.06 2.81
C TRP A 11 30.45 17.38 1.74
N VAL A 12 29.12 17.38 1.90
CA VAL A 12 28.21 16.81 0.89
C VAL A 12 28.34 17.54 -0.43
N ARG A 13 28.41 18.88 -0.40
CA ARG A 13 28.55 19.71 -1.59
C ARG A 13 29.89 19.51 -2.30
N GLU A 14 30.96 19.30 -1.55
CA GLU A 14 32.30 19.07 -2.08
C GLU A 14 32.45 17.65 -2.64
N ALA A 15 31.93 16.64 -1.94
CA ALA A 15 31.85 15.28 -2.46
C ALA A 15 31.02 15.19 -3.75
N PHE A 16 29.90 15.91 -3.83
CA PHE A 16 29.07 15.96 -5.03
C PHE A 16 29.78 16.68 -6.19
N ARG A 17 30.50 17.78 -5.91
CA ARG A 17 31.30 18.49 -6.93
C ARG A 17 32.48 17.66 -7.42
N ALA A 18 33.18 16.95 -6.55
CA ALA A 18 34.25 16.03 -6.94
C ALA A 18 33.73 14.91 -7.85
N ALA A 19 32.57 14.32 -7.51
CA ALA A 19 31.93 13.28 -8.31
C ALA A 19 31.41 13.78 -9.68
N VAL A 20 31.02 15.06 -9.79
CA VAL A 20 30.54 15.67 -11.03
C VAL A 20 31.67 16.24 -11.88
N GLY A 21 32.77 16.69 -11.25
CA GLY A 21 33.94 17.26 -11.93
C GLY A 21 34.70 16.26 -12.80
N ASP A 22 34.64 14.96 -12.47
CA ASP A 22 35.21 13.86 -13.27
C ASP A 22 34.32 13.42 -14.46
N LEU A 23 33.15 14.05 -14.65
CA LEU A 23 32.27 13.78 -15.80
C LEU A 23 32.49 14.82 -16.89
N ASP A 24 33.40 14.54 -17.82
CA ASP A 24 33.49 15.25 -19.10
C ASP A 24 32.19 15.01 -19.89
N ALA A 25 31.26 15.97 -19.77
CA ALA A 25 29.89 16.00 -20.29
C ALA A 25 28.83 15.20 -19.50
N PRO A 26 27.61 15.76 -19.30
CA PRO A 26 26.54 15.05 -18.63
C PRO A 26 26.16 13.82 -19.45
N PRO A 27 26.19 12.60 -18.88
CA PRO A 27 25.74 11.42 -19.59
C PRO A 27 24.26 11.60 -19.90
N THR A 28 23.90 11.53 -21.18
CA THR A 28 22.51 11.46 -21.63
C THR A 28 21.88 10.22 -21.01
N ALA A 29 21.18 10.41 -19.90
CA ALA A 29 20.50 9.33 -19.20
C ALA A 29 19.59 8.60 -20.20
N PRO A 30 19.72 7.26 -20.37
CA PRO A 30 19.00 6.51 -21.38
C PRO A 30 17.55 6.28 -20.90
N LEU A 31 16.80 7.36 -20.73
CA LEU A 31 15.37 7.38 -20.44
C LEU A 31 14.62 6.52 -21.45
N ASP A 32 15.02 6.55 -22.71
CA ASP A 32 14.42 5.74 -23.77
C ASP A 32 14.62 4.24 -23.55
N ALA A 33 15.77 3.81 -23.03
CA ALA A 33 16.02 2.41 -22.71
C ALA A 33 15.17 1.96 -21.51
N ILE A 34 15.06 2.81 -20.47
CA ILE A 34 14.22 2.54 -19.28
C ILE A 34 12.73 2.49 -19.67
N LEU A 35 12.27 3.40 -20.52
CA LEU A 35 10.90 3.42 -21.03
C LEU A 35 10.61 2.23 -21.95
N ARG A 36 11.58 1.80 -22.76
CA ARG A 36 11.43 0.63 -23.66
C ARG A 36 11.40 -0.68 -22.87
N GLU A 37 12.24 -0.80 -21.86
CA GLU A 37 12.28 -1.95 -20.92
C GLU A 37 10.99 -2.05 -20.08
N GLY A 38 10.40 -0.91 -19.70
CA GLY A 38 9.10 -0.89 -19.01
C GLY A 38 7.94 -1.41 -19.89
N ARG A 39 7.96 -1.10 -21.20
CA ARG A 39 6.89 -1.51 -22.14
C ARG A 39 6.95 -2.99 -22.50
N THR A 40 8.13 -3.58 -22.63
CA THR A 40 8.30 -5.01 -22.95
C THR A 40 7.83 -5.91 -21.81
N ARG A 41 8.10 -5.54 -20.55
CA ARG A 41 7.60 -6.26 -19.36
C ARG A 41 6.07 -6.25 -19.26
N ARG A 42 5.41 -5.16 -19.66
CA ARG A 42 3.94 -5.04 -19.65
C ARG A 42 3.26 -5.93 -20.70
N ARG A 43 3.91 -6.19 -21.85
CA ARG A 43 3.36 -7.05 -22.91
C ARG A 43 3.44 -8.55 -22.60
N ARG A 44 4.52 -9.01 -21.95
CA ARG A 44 4.68 -10.44 -21.58
C ARG A 44 3.60 -10.95 -20.62
N ARG A 45 2.96 -10.06 -19.84
CA ARG A 45 1.87 -10.41 -18.92
C ARG A 45 0.54 -10.77 -19.61
N ARG A 46 0.35 -10.43 -20.90
CA ARG A 46 -0.94 -10.63 -21.61
C ARG A 46 -1.09 -11.99 -22.27
N THR A 47 -0.02 -12.70 -22.59
CA THR A 47 -0.09 -13.96 -23.33
C THR A 47 -0.14 -15.20 -22.43
N ALA A 48 0.41 -15.14 -21.21
CA ALA A 48 0.41 -16.29 -20.31
C ALA A 48 -0.97 -16.58 -19.68
N LEU A 49 -1.85 -15.57 -19.58
CA LEU A 49 -3.13 -15.70 -18.87
C LEU A 49 -4.29 -16.23 -19.73
N LEU A 50 -4.16 -16.18 -21.06
CA LEU A 50 -5.22 -16.64 -21.97
C LEU A 50 -5.28 -18.18 -22.11
N VAL A 51 -4.19 -18.90 -21.83
CA VAL A 51 -4.16 -20.37 -21.86
C VAL A 51 -4.65 -20.98 -20.54
N ALA A 52 -4.52 -20.26 -19.42
CA ALA A 52 -4.99 -20.71 -18.11
C ALA A 52 -6.50 -20.48 -17.90
N CYS A 53 -7.07 -19.41 -18.47
CA CYS A 53 -8.50 -19.10 -18.34
C CYS A 53 -9.43 -20.03 -19.14
N SER A 54 -8.95 -20.67 -20.21
CA SER A 54 -9.79 -21.58 -21.03
C SER A 54 -10.05 -22.94 -20.39
N LEU A 55 -9.24 -23.36 -19.41
CA LEU A 55 -9.41 -24.65 -18.70
C LEU A 55 -10.26 -24.55 -17.41
N LEU A 56 -10.51 -23.34 -16.90
CA LEU A 56 -11.14 -23.14 -15.57
C LEU A 56 -12.64 -22.81 -15.62
N LEU A 57 -13.23 -22.61 -16.81
CA LEU A 57 -14.63 -22.19 -16.98
C LEU A 57 -15.66 -23.33 -17.15
N LEU A 58 -15.26 -24.60 -17.04
CA LEU A 58 -16.15 -25.74 -17.32
C LEU A 58 -16.70 -26.47 -16.08
N VAL A 59 -16.46 -26.01 -14.84
CA VAL A 59 -16.66 -26.90 -13.65
C VAL A 59 -17.73 -26.51 -12.61
N PRO A 60 -18.28 -25.29 -12.46
CA PRO A 60 -19.44 -25.14 -11.55
C PRO A 60 -20.59 -24.33 -12.15
N ALA A 61 -21.30 -24.92 -13.13
CA ALA A 61 -22.56 -24.39 -13.68
C ALA A 61 -23.82 -25.10 -13.14
N VAL A 62 -23.76 -25.79 -11.99
CA VAL A 62 -24.85 -26.70 -11.55
C VAL A 62 -25.57 -26.27 -10.26
N VAL A 63 -25.24 -25.14 -9.63
CA VAL A 63 -25.93 -24.71 -8.39
C VAL A 63 -26.62 -23.36 -8.55
N ILE A 64 -27.50 -23.26 -9.55
CA ILE A 64 -28.56 -22.23 -9.60
C ILE A 64 -29.89 -22.95 -9.81
N ALA A 65 -30.63 -23.15 -8.73
CA ALA A 65 -32.07 -23.38 -8.77
C ALA A 65 -32.65 -22.99 -7.41
N GLY A 66 -33.24 -21.79 -7.30
CA GLY A 66 -33.99 -21.39 -6.13
C GLY A 66 -34.19 -19.90 -5.97
N THR A 67 -35.38 -19.45 -6.40
CA THR A 67 -36.15 -18.29 -5.91
C THR A 67 -35.72 -16.87 -6.35
N ASP A 68 -36.33 -16.49 -7.48
CA ASP A 68 -37.30 -15.40 -7.64
C ASP A 68 -36.90 -13.91 -7.64
N LEU A 69 -37.34 -13.32 -8.75
CA LEU A 69 -37.44 -11.92 -9.15
C LEU A 69 -38.09 -11.01 -8.09
N THR A 70 -37.49 -9.83 -7.88
CA THR A 70 -38.21 -8.55 -7.72
C THR A 70 -37.22 -7.38 -7.88
N LEU A 71 -37.40 -6.59 -8.94
CA LEU A 71 -36.93 -5.22 -9.07
C LEU A 71 -38.17 -4.32 -8.87
N PRO A 72 -38.08 -3.17 -8.18
CA PRO A 72 -37.58 -1.97 -8.88
C PRO A 72 -36.86 -0.92 -8.01
N GLY A 73 -36.09 -0.04 -8.68
CA GLY A 73 -36.11 1.40 -8.41
C GLY A 73 -35.13 1.99 -7.38
N GLY A 74 -34.06 2.62 -7.89
CA GLY A 74 -33.61 3.97 -7.50
C GLY A 74 -33.22 4.28 -6.05
N ALA A 75 -31.92 4.25 -5.76
CA ALA A 75 -31.15 5.25 -5.00
C ALA A 75 -29.73 4.71 -4.80
N GLY A 76 -28.70 5.49 -5.14
CA GLY A 76 -27.31 5.06 -4.98
C GLY A 76 -27.01 4.68 -3.51
N PRO A 77 -26.30 3.57 -3.25
CA PRO A 77 -26.02 3.19 -1.88
C PRO A 77 -24.97 4.15 -1.29
N SER A 78 -25.42 5.02 -0.37
CA SER A 78 -24.54 5.46 0.72
C SER A 78 -24.20 4.21 1.54
N ALA A 79 -22.93 3.82 1.48
CA ALA A 79 -22.43 2.65 2.21
C ALA A 79 -22.57 2.85 3.73
N PRO A 80 -22.84 1.79 4.51
CA PRO A 80 -22.96 1.90 5.96
C PRO A 80 -21.62 2.21 6.65
N ASP A 81 -21.70 3.11 7.64
CA ASP A 81 -20.61 3.63 8.48
C ASP A 81 -20.14 2.61 9.55
N THR A 82 -19.61 1.46 9.13
CA THR A 82 -19.11 0.45 10.07
C THR A 82 -17.58 0.44 10.15
N PRO A 83 -16.98 0.56 11.35
CA PRO A 83 -15.55 0.32 11.54
C PRO A 83 -15.16 -1.06 11.02
N ALA A 84 -14.17 -1.13 10.12
CA ALA A 84 -13.79 -2.41 9.54
C ALA A 84 -13.00 -3.27 10.55
N PRO A 85 -13.27 -4.59 10.63
CA PRO A 85 -12.52 -5.47 11.52
C PRO A 85 -11.04 -5.52 11.15
N SER A 86 -10.18 -5.57 12.17
CA SER A 86 -8.72 -5.72 12.02
C SER A 86 -8.37 -7.20 11.81
N GLY A 87 -7.47 -7.50 10.87
CA GLY A 87 -6.99 -8.87 10.62
C GLY A 87 -7.55 -9.58 9.39
N THR A 88 -8.21 -8.85 8.49
CA THR A 88 -8.92 -9.43 7.32
C THR A 88 -8.28 -8.99 6.00
N VAL A 89 -8.37 -9.84 4.96
CA VAL A 89 -8.16 -9.42 3.57
C VAL A 89 -9.50 -9.03 2.97
N ARG A 90 -9.61 -7.78 2.50
CA ARG A 90 -10.82 -7.24 1.87
C ARG A 90 -10.50 -6.76 0.46
N VAL A 91 -11.31 -7.16 -0.50
CA VAL A 91 -11.30 -6.55 -1.84
C VAL A 91 -12.23 -5.34 -1.83
N VAL A 92 -11.77 -4.22 -2.38
CA VAL A 92 -12.54 -2.96 -2.40
C VAL A 92 -12.61 -2.37 -3.81
N ALA A 93 -13.72 -1.72 -4.12
CA ALA A 93 -13.86 -0.98 -5.36
C ALA A 93 -12.99 0.29 -5.36
N ALA A 94 -12.65 0.78 -6.56
CA ALA A 94 -11.97 2.07 -6.69
C ALA A 94 -12.84 3.19 -6.12
N GLY A 95 -12.29 4.01 -5.22
CA GLY A 95 -12.99 5.11 -4.55
C GLY A 95 -13.78 4.69 -3.31
N GLU A 96 -13.89 3.39 -3.02
CA GLU A 96 -14.55 2.90 -1.81
C GLU A 96 -13.78 3.33 -0.57
N ARG A 97 -14.47 4.04 0.34
CA ARG A 97 -13.88 4.55 1.58
C ARG A 97 -14.05 3.54 2.71
N VAL A 98 -12.93 3.19 3.31
CA VAL A 98 -12.85 2.39 4.53
C VAL A 98 -12.44 3.30 5.68
N ARG A 99 -13.06 3.14 6.85
CA ARG A 99 -12.73 3.90 8.05
C ARG A 99 -12.03 3.02 9.09
N PRO A 100 -10.69 3.09 9.22
CA PRO A 100 -9.96 2.36 10.26
C PRO A 100 -10.28 2.86 11.67
N LEU A 101 -10.51 4.16 11.82
CA LEU A 101 -10.80 4.85 13.08
C LEU A 101 -11.78 5.99 12.81
N PRO A 102 -12.50 6.49 13.83
CA PRO A 102 -13.10 7.81 13.77
C PRO A 102 -12.07 8.85 13.31
N GLY A 103 -12.46 9.74 12.39
CA GLY A 103 -11.57 10.78 11.87
C GLY A 103 -10.47 10.31 10.91
N ALA A 104 -10.47 9.03 10.50
CA ALA A 104 -9.54 8.49 9.50
C ALA A 104 -10.26 7.71 8.41
N GLU A 105 -9.94 8.03 7.15
CA GLU A 105 -10.45 7.31 5.98
C GLU A 105 -9.31 6.85 5.08
N VAL A 106 -9.49 5.69 4.44
CA VAL A 106 -8.56 5.11 3.49
C VAL A 106 -9.34 4.64 2.28
N TRP A 107 -8.86 4.97 1.08
CA TRP A 107 -9.46 4.47 -0.17
C TRP A 107 -8.40 4.27 -1.24
N LEU A 108 -8.65 3.31 -2.12
CA LEU A 108 -7.79 3.02 -3.24
C LEU A 108 -8.42 3.56 -4.52
N THR A 109 -7.57 4.05 -5.42
CA THR A 109 -7.92 4.34 -6.80
C THR A 109 -7.02 3.49 -7.70
N LYS A 110 -7.24 3.53 -9.01
CA LYS A 110 -6.36 2.83 -9.96
C LYS A 110 -4.91 3.30 -9.89
N ASN A 111 -4.69 4.57 -9.51
CA ASN A 111 -3.38 5.21 -9.60
C ASN A 111 -2.79 5.56 -8.23
N GLU A 112 -3.60 5.65 -7.18
CA GLU A 112 -3.18 6.20 -5.89
C GLU A 112 -3.98 5.61 -4.74
N ALA A 113 -3.33 5.45 -3.60
CA ALA A 113 -3.92 5.14 -2.33
C ALA A 113 -4.00 6.45 -1.57
N LYS A 114 -5.16 6.74 -1.02
CA LYS A 114 -5.42 7.99 -0.34
C LYS A 114 -5.81 7.71 1.09
N TRP A 115 -5.39 8.62 1.96
CA TRP A 115 -5.75 8.61 3.36
C TRP A 115 -6.10 10.02 3.76
N SER A 116 -7.21 10.17 4.47
CA SER A 116 -7.63 11.44 5.04
C SER A 116 -7.65 11.31 6.55
N THR A 117 -7.03 12.28 7.22
CA THR A 117 -7.17 12.50 8.66
C THR A 117 -7.40 13.98 8.91
N ARG A 118 -7.57 14.37 10.18
CA ARG A 118 -7.58 15.80 10.57
C ARG A 118 -6.32 16.57 10.15
N ASN A 119 -5.21 15.87 9.86
CA ASN A 119 -3.95 16.47 9.41
C ASN A 119 -3.90 16.66 7.88
N GLY A 120 -4.99 16.37 7.17
CA GLY A 120 -5.13 16.55 5.73
C GLY A 120 -5.21 15.23 4.96
N THR A 121 -5.36 15.36 3.64
CA THR A 121 -5.35 14.22 2.72
C THR A 121 -3.96 14.01 2.16
N ARG A 122 -3.51 12.76 2.13
CA ARG A 122 -2.26 12.34 1.49
C ARG A 122 -2.57 11.29 0.43
N ALA A 123 -1.70 11.21 -0.58
CA ALA A 123 -1.77 10.20 -1.63
C ALA A 123 -0.42 9.50 -1.78
N LEU A 124 -0.43 8.26 -2.25
CA LEU A 124 0.76 7.54 -2.67
C LEU A 124 0.46 6.65 -3.85
N GLU A 125 1.35 6.69 -4.82
CA GLU A 125 1.28 5.86 -6.01
C GLU A 125 1.73 4.41 -5.71
N PRO A 126 1.18 3.41 -6.40
CA PRO A 126 1.61 2.02 -6.29
C PRO A 126 3.04 1.80 -6.80
N GLY A 127 3.61 2.72 -7.58
CA GLY A 127 4.96 2.62 -8.15
C GLY A 127 6.07 3.17 -7.25
N GLY A 128 7.26 2.54 -7.30
CA GLY A 128 8.48 3.00 -6.64
C GLY A 128 8.57 2.71 -5.14
N GLY A 129 9.80 2.68 -4.60
CA GLY A 129 10.07 2.53 -3.16
C GLY A 129 10.20 1.09 -2.65
N THR A 130 10.09 0.92 -1.33
CA THR A 130 10.23 -0.38 -0.65
C THR A 130 9.05 -1.32 -0.94
N ALA A 131 9.29 -2.63 -0.88
CA ALA A 131 8.27 -3.66 -1.09
C ALA A 131 7.07 -3.53 -0.14
N VAL A 132 7.28 -2.99 1.06
CA VAL A 132 6.22 -2.55 1.97
C VAL A 132 6.60 -1.21 2.58
N SER A 133 5.66 -0.26 2.60
CA SER A 133 5.81 0.99 3.34
C SER A 133 5.09 0.92 4.69
N LEU A 134 5.53 1.74 5.64
CA LEU A 134 4.86 1.94 6.92
C LEU A 134 4.90 3.42 7.29
N ARG A 135 3.74 3.95 7.65
CA ARG A 135 3.53 5.27 8.24
C ARG A 135 2.83 5.10 9.57
N SER A 136 3.16 5.96 10.54
CA SER A 136 2.46 6.02 11.82
C SER A 136 1.85 7.41 12.04
N GLU A 137 0.64 7.46 12.58
CA GLU A 137 -0.04 8.68 12.97
C GLU A 137 -0.86 8.45 14.25
N ILE A 138 -1.09 9.49 15.05
CA ILE A 138 -2.06 9.45 16.15
C ILE A 138 -3.32 10.19 15.71
N VAL A 139 -4.42 9.45 15.62
CA VAL A 139 -5.75 9.97 15.29
C VAL A 139 -6.63 9.75 16.51
N ASP A 140 -7.13 10.84 17.10
CA ASP A 140 -8.02 10.83 18.26
C ASP A 140 -7.54 9.91 19.40
N GLY A 141 -6.25 10.02 19.75
CA GLY A 141 -5.62 9.26 20.83
C GLY A 141 -5.30 7.80 20.50
N ARG A 142 -5.54 7.36 19.27
CA ARG A 142 -5.27 5.99 18.80
C ARG A 142 -4.14 5.97 17.80
N LEU A 143 -3.33 4.92 17.85
CA LEU A 143 -2.30 4.68 16.84
C LEU A 143 -2.95 4.17 15.56
N LEU A 144 -2.67 4.84 14.45
CA LEU A 144 -2.99 4.40 13.11
C LEU A 144 -1.69 4.11 12.37
N LEU A 145 -1.52 2.86 11.95
CA LEU A 145 -0.45 2.44 11.05
C LEU A 145 -1.04 2.21 9.67
N THR A 146 -0.39 2.73 8.63
CA THR A 146 -0.82 2.53 7.23
C THR A 146 0.37 2.26 6.32
N GLY A 147 0.12 1.59 5.20
CA GLY A 147 1.15 1.36 4.21
C GLY A 147 0.65 0.71 2.94
N VAL A 148 1.55 0.54 1.99
CA VAL A 148 1.31 -0.09 0.70
C VAL A 148 2.22 -1.29 0.58
N TYR A 149 1.67 -2.42 0.12
CA TYR A 149 2.43 -3.60 -0.24
C TYR A 149 2.53 -3.71 -1.77
N ARG A 150 3.76 -3.86 -2.26
CA ARG A 150 4.13 -3.81 -3.69
C ARG A 150 4.76 -5.12 -4.19
N GLY A 151 4.63 -6.21 -3.45
CA GLY A 151 5.23 -7.48 -3.87
C GLY A 151 4.43 -8.19 -4.97
N GLU A 152 5.10 -9.10 -5.67
CA GLU A 152 4.53 -9.82 -6.81
C GLU A 152 3.51 -10.89 -6.41
N ARG A 153 3.66 -11.46 -5.21
CA ARG A 153 2.74 -12.47 -4.67
C ARG A 153 1.64 -11.80 -3.84
N PRO A 154 0.39 -12.30 -3.88
CA PRO A 154 -0.69 -11.79 -3.05
C PRO A 154 -0.37 -11.86 -1.56
N ALA A 155 -0.63 -10.75 -0.85
CA ALA A 155 -0.56 -10.71 0.61
C ALA A 155 -1.83 -11.34 1.21
N ALA A 156 -1.65 -12.19 2.22
CA ALA A 156 -2.74 -12.83 2.94
C ALA A 156 -2.82 -12.38 4.41
N ARG A 157 -1.71 -11.93 4.98
CA ARG A 157 -1.65 -11.43 6.36
C ARG A 157 -0.64 -10.31 6.49
N VAL A 158 -0.93 -9.36 7.37
CA VAL A 158 0.01 -8.30 7.75
C VAL A 158 0.03 -8.18 9.27
N GLU A 159 1.23 -8.18 9.82
CA GLU A 159 1.46 -7.99 11.25
C GLU A 159 2.38 -6.80 11.45
N THR A 160 2.10 -6.05 12.50
CA THR A 160 2.96 -4.96 12.95
C THR A 160 3.40 -5.20 14.37
N VAL A 161 4.69 -5.01 14.62
CA VAL A 161 5.26 -5.03 15.96
C VAL A 161 5.46 -3.58 16.37
N THR A 162 4.90 -3.20 17.51
CA THR A 162 5.01 -1.88 18.11
C THR A 162 5.51 -2.01 19.55
N PRO A 163 6.02 -0.93 20.16
CA PRO A 163 6.35 -0.93 21.59
C PRO A 163 5.16 -1.32 22.49
N SER A 164 3.94 -0.99 22.06
CA SER A 164 2.70 -1.34 22.76
C SER A 164 2.20 -2.77 22.51
N GLY A 165 2.92 -3.56 21.69
CA GLY A 165 2.58 -4.94 21.36
C GLY A 165 2.42 -5.21 19.85
N THR A 166 1.99 -6.42 19.54
CA THR A 166 1.74 -6.88 18.16
C THR A 166 0.31 -6.56 17.73
N LEU A 167 0.15 -5.99 16.54
CA LEU A 167 -1.16 -5.70 15.94
C LEU A 167 -1.28 -6.45 14.61
N THR A 168 -2.36 -7.19 14.44
CA THR A 168 -2.76 -7.75 13.14
C THR A 168 -3.48 -6.67 12.34
N GLY A 169 -3.01 -6.37 11.14
CA GLY A 169 -3.61 -5.37 10.27
C GLY A 169 -4.62 -5.95 9.29
N THR A 170 -5.32 -5.05 8.60
CA THR A 170 -6.26 -5.36 7.52
C THR A 170 -5.62 -5.00 6.20
N LEU A 171 -5.75 -5.91 5.22
CA LEU A 171 -5.30 -5.74 3.84
C LEU A 171 -6.49 -5.31 2.99
N LEU A 172 -6.34 -4.22 2.25
CA LEU A 172 -7.32 -3.74 1.28
C LEU A 172 -6.72 -3.87 -0.12
N THR A 173 -7.29 -4.76 -0.93
CA THR A 173 -6.84 -4.99 -2.31
C THR A 173 -7.82 -4.37 -3.29
N LEU A 174 -7.32 -3.57 -4.22
CA LEU A 174 -8.17 -2.98 -5.25
C LEU A 174 -8.77 -4.07 -6.14
N SER A 175 -10.07 -4.00 -6.41
CA SER A 175 -10.74 -4.89 -7.36
C SER A 175 -10.24 -4.67 -8.79
N GLY A 176 -10.03 -5.75 -9.55
CA GLY A 176 -9.60 -5.68 -10.94
C GLY A 176 -8.15 -5.22 -11.10
N GLU A 177 -7.78 -4.70 -12.27
CA GLU A 177 -6.42 -4.20 -12.51
C GLU A 177 -6.23 -2.76 -11.98
N PRO A 178 -5.10 -2.43 -11.33
CA PRO A 178 -3.90 -3.26 -11.17
C PRO A 178 -3.86 -4.22 -9.97
N GLY A 179 -4.92 -4.31 -9.15
CA GLY A 179 -5.00 -5.32 -8.08
C GLY A 179 -4.07 -5.09 -6.90
N TRP A 180 -3.57 -3.87 -6.74
CA TRP A 180 -2.59 -3.54 -5.72
C TRP A 180 -3.20 -3.41 -4.32
N THR A 181 -2.36 -3.59 -3.30
CA THR A 181 -2.79 -3.76 -1.92
C THR A 181 -2.23 -2.67 -1.01
N VAL A 182 -3.10 -2.10 -0.18
CA VAL A 182 -2.71 -1.30 0.98
C VAL A 182 -3.06 -2.03 2.26
N TRP A 183 -2.51 -1.58 3.37
CA TRP A 183 -2.81 -2.13 4.67
C TRP A 183 -2.96 -1.04 5.71
N TYR A 184 -3.69 -1.35 6.77
CA TYR A 184 -3.72 -0.55 7.99
C TYR A 184 -3.78 -1.42 9.23
N ALA A 185 -3.32 -0.90 10.36
CA ALA A 185 -3.53 -1.49 11.68
C ALA A 185 -3.85 -0.37 12.68
N THR A 186 -4.63 -0.69 13.71
CA THR A 186 -4.95 0.28 14.77
C THR A 186 -4.56 -0.29 16.12
N GLY A 187 -4.14 0.58 17.03
CA GLY A 187 -3.67 0.15 18.34
C GLY A 187 -3.65 1.26 19.37
N ARG A 188 -3.05 0.96 20.52
CA ARG A 188 -2.73 1.95 21.54
C ARG A 188 -1.46 2.69 21.13
N PRO A 189 -1.35 4.01 21.36
CA PRO A 189 -0.09 4.71 21.23
C PRO A 189 0.97 4.12 22.19
N PRO A 190 2.27 4.22 21.87
CA PRO A 190 3.32 3.96 22.85
C PRO A 190 3.30 5.01 23.96
N SER A 191 3.77 4.62 25.15
CA SER A 191 3.87 5.54 26.28
C SER A 191 4.87 6.67 26.04
N ASP A 192 6.00 6.38 25.36
CA ASP A 192 6.91 7.40 24.85
C ASP A 192 6.65 7.67 23.35
N PRO A 193 6.25 8.91 22.96
CA PRO A 193 6.05 9.29 21.57
C PRO A 193 7.25 9.05 20.64
N ARG A 194 8.49 8.99 21.17
CA ARG A 194 9.72 8.74 20.40
C ARG A 194 9.79 7.29 19.91
N GLU A 195 9.21 6.35 20.65
CA GLU A 195 9.23 4.93 20.32
C GLU A 195 8.34 4.57 19.12
N ARG A 196 7.50 5.50 18.64
CA ARG A 196 6.69 5.26 17.43
C ARG A 196 7.52 4.84 16.22
N GLN A 197 8.75 5.33 16.11
CA GLN A 197 9.67 5.00 15.01
C GLN A 197 10.19 3.55 15.07
N ALA A 198 10.02 2.87 16.21
CA ALA A 198 10.39 1.47 16.37
C ALA A 198 9.39 0.51 15.71
N ALA A 199 8.22 0.98 15.25
CA ALA A 199 7.24 0.13 14.60
C ALA A 199 7.83 -0.59 13.36
N ARG A 200 7.52 -1.87 13.24
CA ARG A 200 7.93 -2.74 12.13
C ARG A 200 6.70 -3.43 11.55
N VAL A 201 6.74 -3.72 10.25
CA VAL A 201 5.71 -4.48 9.53
C VAL A 201 6.32 -5.72 8.90
N THR A 202 5.58 -6.81 8.94
CA THR A 202 5.83 -8.02 8.16
C THR A 202 4.56 -8.38 7.38
N VAL A 203 4.71 -8.63 6.08
CA VAL A 203 3.64 -9.10 5.20
C VAL A 203 3.89 -10.56 4.87
N TYR A 204 2.85 -11.38 4.92
CA TYR A 204 2.91 -12.82 4.70
C TYR A 204 2.00 -13.26 3.56
N ALA A 205 2.40 -14.33 2.89
CA ALA A 205 1.55 -15.12 1.99
C ALA A 205 0.62 -16.05 2.78
N ALA A 206 -0.32 -16.69 2.08
CA ALA A 206 -1.29 -17.60 2.69
C ALA A 206 -0.64 -18.84 3.33
N ASP A 207 0.49 -19.28 2.79
CA ASP A 207 1.30 -20.38 3.33
C ASP A 207 2.18 -19.98 4.53
N GLY A 208 2.09 -18.72 4.98
CA GLY A 208 2.90 -18.18 6.07
C GLY A 208 4.29 -17.70 5.63
N THR A 209 4.65 -17.81 4.35
CA THR A 209 5.92 -17.28 3.84
C THR A 209 5.96 -15.76 3.99
N VAL A 210 7.11 -15.24 4.45
CA VAL A 210 7.32 -13.79 4.51
C VAL A 210 7.52 -13.22 3.10
N LEU A 211 6.69 -12.25 2.73
CA LEU A 211 6.73 -11.55 1.46
C LEU A 211 7.56 -10.28 1.52
N ALA A 212 7.42 -9.52 2.62
CA ALA A 212 8.13 -8.25 2.79
C ALA A 212 8.25 -7.89 4.27
N ARG A 213 9.27 -7.09 4.58
CA ARG A 213 9.44 -6.43 5.88
C ARG A 213 9.74 -4.95 5.70
N GLY A 214 9.33 -4.13 6.65
CA GLY A 214 9.55 -2.69 6.62
C GLY A 214 9.47 -2.04 8.00
N GLY A 215 9.76 -0.75 8.05
CA GLY A 215 9.66 0.08 9.25
C GLY A 215 9.19 1.49 8.88
N VAL A 216 9.01 2.35 9.89
CA VAL A 216 8.62 3.74 9.67
C VAL A 216 9.67 4.43 8.80
N SER A 217 9.25 4.95 7.65
CA SER A 217 10.12 5.80 6.81
C SER A 217 10.48 7.09 7.56
N ARG A 218 11.78 7.40 7.66
CA ARG A 218 12.28 8.69 8.18
C ARG A 218 11.97 9.83 7.23
#